data_AF-A0A957Z531-F1
#
_entry.id   AF-A0A957Z531-F1
#
_cell.length_a   1.000
_cell.length_b   1.000
_cell.length_c   1.000
_cell.angle_alpha   90.00
_cell.angle_beta   90.00
_cell.angle_gamma   90.00
#
_symmetry.space_group_name_H-M   'P 1'
#
loop_
_entity.id
_entity.type
_entity.pdbx_description
1 polymer ?
#
loop_
_entity_poly.entity_id
_entity_poly.type
_entity_poly.pdbx_seq_one_letter_code
_entity_poly.pdbx_strand_id
1 'polypeptide(L)'
;YNFELADVERLKQLYEIYRAEADACLARGLVLPAHDYVLRQSQTFNLLDARGAIGVTERAKFFAGMRSQARRVSELYVQQRERAEFPWLKETADTRHETRDTGVVSNLQSPISAPQSFLLEIGSEELPPQDVVDGIAQIESKLAGLLAEYKLTYGALRVTGTTRRLVA
;
A
#
# COMPACT_ATOMS: atom_id res chain seq x y z
N TYR A 1 11.46 21.79 12.42
CA TYR A 1 10.13 22.39 12.13
C TYR A 1 9.00 21.46 12.52
N ASN A 2 8.85 20.30 11.87
CA ASN A 2 7.71 19.37 12.04
C ASN A 2 7.48 18.88 13.48
N PHE A 3 8.52 18.68 14.28
CA PHE A 3 8.38 18.13 15.63
C PHE A 3 8.17 19.19 16.72
N GLU A 4 8.59 20.44 16.50
CA GLU A 4 8.72 21.42 17.59
C GLU A 4 8.13 22.80 17.28
N LEU A 5 8.23 23.26 16.02
CA LEU A 5 7.97 24.66 15.67
C LEU A 5 6.69 24.87 14.86
N ALA A 6 6.17 23.84 14.22
CA ALA A 6 4.97 23.98 13.42
C ALA A 6 3.77 24.38 14.30
N ASP A 7 3.06 25.41 13.85
CA ASP A 7 1.88 25.96 14.52
C ASP A 7 0.68 25.01 14.35
N VAL A 8 0.31 24.36 15.46
CA VAL A 8 -0.74 23.34 15.49
C VAL A 8 -2.11 23.92 15.13
N GLU A 9 -2.43 25.12 15.58
CA GLU A 9 -3.74 25.74 15.32
C GLU A 9 -3.87 26.11 13.83
N ARG A 10 -2.81 26.66 13.25
CA ARG A 10 -2.77 26.92 11.81
C ARG A 10 -2.88 25.65 10.98
N LEU A 11 -2.19 24.57 11.39
CA LEU A 11 -2.28 23.28 10.71
C LEU A 11 -3.69 22.68 10.77
N LYS A 12 -4.38 22.78 11.92
CA LYS A 12 -5.79 22.36 12.04
C LYS A 12 -6.70 23.15 11.10
N GLN A 13 -6.53 24.47 11.03
CA GLN A 13 -7.28 25.33 10.11
C GLN A 13 -7.04 24.93 8.65
N LEU A 14 -5.78 24.72 8.26
CA LEU A 14 -5.42 24.26 6.92
C LEU A 14 -6.06 22.91 6.59
N TYR A 15 -6.05 21.97 7.54
CA TYR A 15 -6.69 20.67 7.34
C TYR A 15 -8.19 20.81 7.05
N GLU A 16 -8.90 21.63 7.82
CA GLU A 16 -10.34 21.85 7.61
C GLU A 16 -10.62 22.59 6.29
N ILE A 17 -9.79 23.56 5.91
CA ILE A 17 -9.87 24.24 4.61
C ILE A 17 -9.70 23.22 3.48
N TYR A 18 -8.65 22.40 3.52
CA TYR A 18 -8.43 21.39 2.48
C TYR A 18 -9.54 20.34 2.45
N ARG A 19 -10.10 19.96 3.61
CA ARG A 19 -11.26 19.06 3.66
C ARG A 19 -12.46 19.66 2.95
N ALA A 20 -12.79 20.92 3.26
CA ALA A 20 -13.93 21.62 2.67
C ALA A 20 -13.75 21.80 1.15
N GLU A 21 -12.55 22.16 0.71
CA GLU A 21 -12.23 22.31 -0.72
C GLU A 21 -12.28 20.98 -1.47
N ALA A 22 -11.81 19.87 -0.87
CA ALA A 22 -11.96 18.54 -1.44
C ALA A 22 -13.45 18.19 -1.65
N ASP A 23 -14.29 18.43 -0.64
CA ASP A 23 -15.74 18.20 -0.73
C ASP A 23 -16.42 19.10 -1.76
N ALA A 24 -16.00 20.37 -1.84
CA ALA A 24 -16.49 21.34 -2.81
C ALA A 24 -16.12 20.97 -4.25
N CYS A 25 -14.92 20.42 -4.46
CA CYS A 25 -14.47 19.90 -5.75
C CYS A 25 -15.23 18.63 -6.13
N LEU A 26 -15.39 17.69 -5.19
CA LEU A 26 -16.19 16.47 -5.39
C LEU A 26 -17.63 16.79 -5.78
N ALA A 27 -18.26 17.74 -5.10
CA ALA A 27 -19.62 18.18 -5.41
C ALA A 27 -19.77 18.76 -6.83
N ARG A 28 -18.69 19.30 -7.40
CA ARG A 28 -18.63 19.86 -8.76
C ARG A 28 -18.10 18.88 -9.81
N GLY A 29 -17.81 17.64 -9.43
CA GLY A 29 -17.24 16.66 -10.34
C GLY A 29 -15.77 16.92 -10.70
N LEU A 30 -15.03 17.72 -9.93
CA LEU A 30 -13.64 18.08 -10.21
C LEU A 30 -12.68 17.09 -9.55
N VAL A 31 -12.40 15.97 -10.22
CA VAL A 31 -11.61 14.85 -9.69
C VAL A 31 -10.18 15.24 -9.32
N LEU A 32 -9.42 15.84 -10.26
CA LEU A 32 -8.00 16.14 -10.02
C LEU A 32 -7.81 17.15 -8.87
N PRO A 33 -8.55 18.28 -8.83
CA PRO A 33 -8.45 19.19 -7.69
C PRO A 33 -8.89 18.54 -6.37
N ALA A 34 -9.94 17.72 -6.38
CA ALA A 34 -10.36 17.00 -5.17
C ALA A 34 -9.26 16.06 -4.66
N HIS A 35 -8.59 15.33 -5.56
CA HIS A 35 -7.48 14.45 -5.20
C HIS A 35 -6.31 15.23 -4.58
N ASP A 36 -5.92 16.35 -5.18
CA ASP A 36 -4.84 17.20 -4.67
C ASP A 36 -5.14 17.70 -3.24
N TYR A 37 -6.38 18.10 -2.97
CA TYR A 37 -6.76 18.51 -1.62
C TYR A 37 -6.72 17.36 -0.62
N VAL A 38 -7.09 16.13 -1.00
CA VAL A 38 -6.92 14.93 -0.15
C VAL A 38 -5.44 14.67 0.16
N LEU A 39 -4.54 14.85 -0.81
CA LEU A 39 -3.10 14.73 -0.56
C LEU A 39 -2.59 15.82 0.40
N ARG A 40 -3.07 17.05 0.26
CA ARG A 40 -2.74 18.16 1.18
C ARG A 40 -3.25 17.90 2.60
N GLN A 41 -4.44 17.31 2.75
CA GLN A 41 -4.96 16.86 4.04
C GLN A 41 -4.05 15.80 4.66
N SER A 42 -3.62 14.80 3.88
CA SER A 42 -2.72 13.74 4.35
C SER A 42 -1.39 14.32 4.84
N GLN A 43 -0.79 15.24 4.08
CA GLN A 43 0.44 15.90 4.50
C GLN A 43 0.27 16.75 5.75
N THR A 44 -0.85 17.48 5.85
CA THR A 44 -1.16 18.31 7.03
C THR A 44 -1.38 17.45 8.28
N PHE A 45 -2.07 16.33 8.13
CA PHE A 45 -2.22 15.33 9.18
C PHE A 45 -0.85 14.81 9.65
N ASN A 46 0.07 14.47 8.74
CA ASN A 46 1.40 13.99 9.12
C ASN A 46 2.18 15.02 9.96
N LEU A 47 2.03 16.31 9.65
CA LEU A 47 2.63 17.38 10.44
C LEU A 47 1.99 17.51 11.83
N LEU A 48 0.66 17.40 11.92
CA LEU A 48 -0.06 17.41 13.20
C LEU A 48 0.31 16.21 14.08
N ASP A 49 0.41 15.02 13.49
CA ASP A 49 0.80 13.78 14.17
C ASP A 49 2.25 13.86 14.67
N ALA A 50 3.17 14.36 13.84
CA ALA A 50 4.56 14.62 14.22
C ALA A 50 4.69 15.66 15.37
N ARG A 51 3.77 16.62 15.46
CA ARG A 51 3.70 17.56 16.59
C ARG A 51 3.13 16.94 17.88
N GLY A 52 2.67 15.68 17.84
CA GLY A 52 1.98 15.04 18.95
C GLY A 52 0.62 15.67 19.25
N ALA A 53 0.05 16.40 18.29
CA ALA A 53 -1.19 17.15 18.47
C ALA A 53 -2.46 16.31 18.20
N ILE A 54 -2.29 15.05 17.80
CA ILE A 54 -3.38 14.13 17.45
C ILE A 54 -3.40 12.96 18.43
N GLY A 55 -4.51 12.78 19.14
CA GLY A 55 -4.73 11.61 20.00
C GLY A 55 -5.03 10.34 19.20
N VAL A 56 -4.90 9.17 19.84
CA VAL A 56 -5.16 7.85 19.22
C VAL A 56 -6.58 7.75 18.64
N THR A 57 -7.58 8.25 19.38
CA THR A 57 -8.99 8.24 18.94
C THR A 57 -9.27 9.23 17.81
N GLU A 58 -8.56 10.37 17.80
CA GLU A 58 -8.67 11.38 16.76
C GLU A 58 -8.05 10.87 15.45
N ARG A 59 -6.89 10.21 15.53
CA ARG A 59 -6.21 9.62 14.37
C ARG A 59 -7.13 8.74 13.52
N ALA A 60 -7.95 7.90 14.17
CA ALA A 60 -8.92 7.06 13.49
C ALA A 60 -9.97 7.88 12.70
N LYS A 61 -10.42 9.02 13.26
CA LYS A 61 -11.38 9.93 12.60
C LYS A 61 -10.75 10.62 11.39
N PHE A 62 -9.53 11.13 11.52
CA PHE A 62 -8.78 11.72 10.41
C PHE A 62 -8.67 10.74 9.23
N PHE A 63 -8.23 9.50 9.50
CA PHE A 63 -8.12 8.49 8.47
C PHE A 63 -9.47 8.08 7.88
N ALA A 64 -10.52 7.95 8.69
CA ALA A 64 -11.85 7.64 8.17
C ALA A 64 -12.35 8.72 7.19
N GLY A 65 -12.16 10.00 7.55
CA GLY A 65 -12.52 11.13 6.68
C GLY A 65 -11.75 11.12 5.36
N MET A 66 -10.41 11.06 5.41
CA MET A 66 -9.58 11.05 4.20
C MET A 66 -9.87 9.82 3.32
N ARG A 67 -10.08 8.63 3.89
CA ARG A 67 -10.45 7.43 3.13
C ARG A 67 -11.80 7.58 2.45
N SER A 68 -12.78 8.20 3.10
CA SER A 68 -14.10 8.47 2.50
C SER A 68 -13.97 9.41 1.30
N GLN A 69 -13.21 10.49 1.42
CA GLN A 69 -12.96 11.43 0.32
C GLN A 69 -12.18 10.77 -0.82
N ALA A 70 -11.11 10.03 -0.51
CA ALA A 70 -10.34 9.28 -1.50
C ALA A 70 -11.20 8.27 -2.27
N ARG A 71 -12.09 7.55 -1.58
CA ARG A 71 -13.05 6.64 -2.22
C ARG A 71 -13.94 7.37 -3.22
N ARG A 72 -14.54 8.50 -2.82
CA ARG A 72 -15.40 9.32 -3.68
C ARG A 72 -14.64 9.87 -4.89
N VAL A 73 -13.37 10.26 -4.72
CA VAL A 73 -12.48 10.66 -5.81
C VAL A 73 -12.31 9.52 -6.81
N SER A 74 -12.01 8.31 -6.33
CA SER A 74 -11.84 7.13 -7.19
C SER A 74 -13.12 6.76 -7.94
N GLU A 75 -14.26 6.73 -7.25
CA GLU A 75 -15.57 6.45 -7.86
C GLU A 75 -15.89 7.47 -8.97
N LEU A 76 -15.71 8.76 -8.70
CA LEU A 76 -15.92 9.83 -9.67
C LEU A 76 -14.94 9.76 -10.84
N TYR A 77 -13.67 9.43 -10.60
CA TYR A 77 -12.68 9.23 -11.64
C TYR A 77 -13.12 8.11 -12.60
N VAL A 78 -13.51 6.95 -12.06
CA VAL A 78 -13.99 5.82 -12.87
C VAL A 78 -15.19 6.23 -13.72
N GLN A 79 -16.16 6.95 -13.15
CA GLN A 79 -17.31 7.47 -13.91
C GLN A 79 -16.89 8.41 -15.05
N GLN A 80 -15.90 9.29 -14.83
CA GLN A 80 -15.37 10.15 -15.89
C GLN A 80 -14.67 9.35 -16.99
N ARG A 81 -13.93 8.30 -16.63
CA ARG A 81 -13.27 7.42 -17.58
C ARG A 81 -14.28 6.62 -18.40
N GLU A 82 -15.35 6.14 -17.78
CA GLU A 82 -16.44 5.45 -18.45
C GLU A 82 -17.15 6.35 -19.47
N ARG A 83 -17.48 7.60 -19.10
CA ARG A 83 -18.07 8.59 -20.02
C ARG A 83 -17.17 8.95 -21.20
N ALA A 84 -15.86 8.82 -21.02
CA ALA A 84 -14.88 9.03 -22.08
C ALA A 84 -14.64 7.76 -22.92
N GLU A 85 -15.37 6.67 -22.66
CA GLU A 85 -15.19 5.35 -23.30
C GLU A 85 -13.80 4.76 -23.04
N PHE A 86 -13.26 5.01 -21.85
CA PHE A 86 -11.96 4.52 -21.38
C PHE A 86 -10.82 4.70 -22.40
N PRO A 87 -10.43 5.93 -22.78
CA PRO A 87 -9.54 6.19 -23.92
C PRO A 87 -8.09 5.70 -23.75
N TRP A 88 -7.74 5.19 -22.56
CA TRP A 88 -6.43 4.60 -22.25
C TRP A 88 -6.54 3.12 -21.86
N LEU A 89 -7.75 2.59 -21.75
CA LEU A 89 -7.95 1.17 -21.66
C LEU A 89 -7.68 0.66 -23.06
N LYS A 90 -6.47 0.16 -23.28
CA LYS A 90 -6.17 -0.57 -24.50
C LYS A 90 -7.22 -1.67 -24.58
N GLU A 91 -8.02 -1.68 -25.64
CA GLU A 91 -8.63 -2.94 -26.06
C GLU A 91 -7.47 -3.91 -26.12
N THR A 92 -7.55 -4.95 -25.31
CA THR A 92 -6.64 -6.08 -25.43
C THR A 92 -6.90 -6.67 -26.80
N ALA A 93 -6.27 -6.12 -27.83
CA ALA A 93 -6.04 -6.76 -29.10
C ALA A 93 -5.27 -8.04 -28.75
N ASP A 94 -6.01 -9.14 -28.67
CA ASP A 94 -5.55 -10.51 -28.54
C ASP A 94 -4.78 -10.88 -27.25
N THR A 95 -5.28 -10.42 -26.10
CA THR A 95 -5.21 -11.26 -24.89
C THR A 95 -6.58 -11.88 -24.70
N ARG A 96 -6.87 -12.95 -25.44
CA ARG A 96 -7.91 -13.91 -25.06
C ARG A 96 -7.57 -14.44 -23.66
N HIS A 97 -8.02 -13.72 -22.64
CA HIS A 97 -8.42 -14.35 -21.40
C HIS A 97 -9.62 -15.21 -21.76
N GLU A 98 -9.35 -16.45 -22.16
CA GLU A 98 -10.34 -17.51 -22.09
C GLU A 98 -11.04 -17.38 -20.74
N THR A 99 -12.36 -17.35 -20.80
CA THR A 99 -13.26 -17.44 -19.65
C THR A 99 -12.82 -18.60 -18.76
N ARG A 100 -12.01 -18.33 -17.74
CA ARG A 100 -11.85 -19.28 -16.65
C ARG A 100 -13.08 -19.10 -15.78
N ASP A 101 -14.06 -19.92 -16.13
CA ASP A 101 -15.06 -20.48 -15.23
C ASP A 101 -14.56 -20.42 -13.77
N THR A 102 -15.45 -20.05 -12.86
CA THR A 102 -15.26 -20.12 -11.40
C THR A 102 -15.09 -21.55 -10.88
N GLY A 103 -14.58 -22.46 -11.71
CA GLY A 103 -14.08 -23.76 -11.35
C GLY A 103 -12.87 -23.60 -10.44
N VAL A 104 -12.98 -24.22 -9.27
CA VAL A 104 -11.88 -24.70 -8.42
C VAL A 104 -10.52 -24.46 -9.05
N VAL A 105 -9.78 -23.48 -8.52
CA VAL A 105 -8.43 -23.17 -8.97
C VAL A 105 -7.56 -24.42 -8.75
N SER A 106 -7.45 -25.28 -9.77
CA SER A 106 -6.45 -26.32 -9.80
C SER A 106 -5.13 -25.59 -10.05
N ASN A 107 -4.48 -25.25 -8.94
CA ASN A 107 -3.20 -24.58 -8.87
C ASN A 107 -2.07 -25.53 -9.32
N LEU A 108 -2.20 -26.12 -10.51
CA LEU A 108 -1.18 -26.96 -11.10
C LEU A 108 -0.22 -26.03 -11.85
N GLN A 109 0.63 -25.35 -11.08
CA GLN A 109 1.95 -24.98 -11.60
C GLN A 109 2.51 -26.21 -12.30
N SER A 110 2.98 -26.06 -13.55
CA SER A 110 3.65 -27.16 -14.24
C SER A 110 4.72 -27.73 -13.32
N PRO A 111 4.83 -29.07 -13.21
CA PRO A 111 5.77 -29.68 -12.28
C PRO A 111 7.17 -29.17 -12.57
N ILE A 112 7.82 -28.65 -11.54
CA ILE A 112 9.19 -28.14 -11.61
C ILE A 112 10.08 -29.30 -12.03
N SER A 113 10.64 -29.24 -13.23
CA SER A 113 11.43 -30.32 -13.84
C SER A 113 12.94 -30.16 -13.65
N ALA A 114 13.39 -28.98 -13.22
CA ALA A 114 14.79 -28.66 -12.96
C ALA A 114 14.93 -27.69 -11.77
N PRO A 115 16.08 -27.68 -11.08
CA PRO A 115 16.36 -26.69 -10.04
C PRO A 115 16.22 -25.26 -10.59
N GLN A 116 15.54 -24.40 -9.84
CA GLN A 116 15.33 -22.99 -10.19
C GLN A 116 15.46 -22.10 -8.97
N SER A 117 15.74 -20.81 -9.19
CA SER A 117 15.73 -19.82 -8.12
C SER A 117 14.33 -19.68 -7.53
N PHE A 118 14.26 -19.66 -6.21
CA PHE A 118 13.04 -19.40 -5.44
C PHE A 118 13.28 -18.14 -4.61
N LEU A 119 12.27 -17.28 -4.53
CA LEU A 119 12.31 -16.04 -3.76
C LEU A 119 11.15 -16.04 -2.78
N LEU A 120 11.46 -15.94 -1.49
CA LEU A 120 10.47 -15.75 -0.43
C LEU A 120 10.55 -14.30 0.07
N GLU A 121 9.46 -13.54 -0.05
CA GLU A 121 9.36 -12.19 0.48
C GLU A 121 8.35 -12.14 1.62
N ILE A 122 8.75 -11.54 2.75
CA ILE A 122 7.88 -11.21 3.86
C ILE A 122 7.88 -9.69 4.04
N GLY A 123 6.72 -9.06 3.83
CA GLY A 123 6.52 -7.63 4.12
C GLY A 123 6.28 -7.38 5.61
N SER A 124 6.84 -6.29 6.14
CA SER A 124 6.65 -5.86 7.53
C SER A 124 6.29 -4.36 7.61
N GLU A 125 5.52 -3.98 8.62
CA GLU A 125 5.27 -2.57 8.95
C GLU A 125 6.38 -2.08 9.89
N GLU A 126 7.30 -1.25 9.38
CA GLU A 126 8.51 -0.70 10.04
C GLU A 126 9.03 -1.44 11.29
N LEU A 127 9.80 -2.51 11.07
CA LEU A 127 10.58 -3.18 12.09
C LEU A 127 11.65 -2.24 12.67
N PRO A 128 11.85 -2.24 14.00
CA PRO A 128 13.02 -1.66 14.62
C PRO A 128 14.32 -2.21 13.99
N PRO A 129 15.37 -1.39 13.79
CA PRO A 129 16.60 -1.85 13.13
C PRO A 129 17.25 -3.08 13.77
N GLN A 130 17.17 -3.22 15.10
CA GLN A 130 17.68 -4.42 15.78
C GLN A 130 16.89 -5.69 15.41
N ASP A 131 15.56 -5.57 15.25
CA ASP A 131 14.68 -6.69 14.94
C ASP A 131 14.86 -7.18 13.49
N VAL A 132 15.38 -6.32 12.60
CA VAL A 132 15.74 -6.72 11.23
C VAL A 132 16.89 -7.75 11.25
N VAL A 133 17.90 -7.54 12.09
CA VAL A 133 19.05 -8.45 12.20
C VAL A 133 18.59 -9.80 12.77
N ASP A 134 17.78 -9.77 13.82
CA ASP A 134 17.21 -10.97 14.42
C ASP A 134 16.27 -11.69 13.46
N GLY A 135 15.49 -10.95 12.67
CA GLY A 135 14.61 -11.47 11.63
C GLY A 135 15.36 -12.19 10.51
N ILE A 136 16.49 -11.62 10.04
CA ILE A 136 17.36 -12.25 9.05
C ILE A 136 17.89 -13.58 9.60
N ALA A 137 18.46 -13.59 10.81
CA ALA A 137 19.03 -14.79 11.41
C ALA A 137 17.98 -15.89 11.65
N GLN A 138 16.78 -15.49 12.08
CA GLN A 138 15.67 -16.43 12.29
C GLN A 138 15.16 -17.04 11.00
N ILE A 139 15.00 -16.24 9.93
CA ILE A 139 14.56 -16.76 8.63
C ILE A 139 15.62 -17.72 8.07
N GLU A 140 16.90 -17.38 8.15
CA GLU A 140 17.97 -18.26 7.66
C GLU A 140 17.95 -19.62 8.37
N SER A 141 17.89 -19.62 9.70
CA SER A 141 17.83 -20.85 10.49
C SER A 141 16.56 -21.67 10.25
N LYS A 142 15.38 -21.02 10.26
CA LYS A 142 14.09 -21.71 10.10
C LYS A 142 13.90 -22.25 8.69
N LEU A 143 14.27 -21.48 7.66
CA LEU A 143 14.12 -21.90 6.27
C LEU A 143 15.10 -23.03 5.94
N ALA A 144 16.33 -22.98 6.42
CA ALA A 144 17.28 -24.10 6.28
C ALA A 144 16.73 -25.38 6.95
N GLY A 145 16.16 -25.26 8.15
CA GLY A 145 15.50 -26.37 8.84
C GLY A 145 14.31 -26.94 8.06
N LEU A 146 13.45 -26.07 7.52
CA LEU A 146 12.29 -26.46 6.72
C LEU A 146 12.70 -27.18 5.44
N LEU A 147 13.69 -26.66 4.71
CA LEU A 147 14.21 -27.30 3.50
C LEU A 147 14.78 -28.69 3.80
N ALA A 148 15.48 -28.86 4.93
CA ALA A 148 16.01 -30.15 5.36
C ALA A 148 14.88 -31.13 5.72
N GLU A 149 13.86 -30.68 6.45
CA GLU A 149 12.68 -31.48 6.83
C GLU A 149 11.96 -32.04 5.59
N TYR A 150 11.75 -31.19 4.58
CA TYR A 150 11.12 -31.58 3.32
C TYR A 150 12.08 -32.19 2.29
N LYS A 151 13.35 -32.40 2.65
CA LYS A 151 14.40 -32.98 1.79
C LYS A 151 14.58 -32.22 0.47
N LEU A 152 14.42 -30.90 0.50
CA LEU A 152 14.61 -30.01 -0.65
C LEU A 152 16.08 -29.57 -0.70
N THR A 153 16.76 -29.89 -1.80
CA THR A 153 18.14 -29.49 -2.02
C THR A 153 18.22 -28.06 -2.57
N TYR A 154 19.26 -27.33 -2.18
CA TYR A 154 19.53 -25.97 -2.64
C TYR A 154 21.03 -25.74 -2.76
N GLY A 155 21.44 -24.85 -3.69
CA GLY A 155 22.84 -24.51 -3.88
C GLY A 155 23.33 -23.44 -2.90
N ALA A 156 22.53 -22.40 -2.69
CA ALA A 156 22.81 -21.33 -1.74
C ALA A 156 21.50 -20.78 -1.17
N LEU A 157 21.52 -20.40 0.10
CA LEU A 157 20.46 -19.66 0.78
C LEU A 157 21.03 -18.29 1.17
N ARG A 158 20.33 -17.21 0.85
CA ARG A 158 20.77 -15.85 1.17
C ARG A 158 19.60 -15.07 1.73
N VAL A 159 19.74 -14.62 2.97
CA VAL A 159 18.70 -13.82 3.61
C VAL A 159 19.17 -12.37 3.73
N THR A 160 18.32 -11.43 3.32
CA THR A 160 18.57 -9.99 3.43
C THR A 160 17.32 -9.28 3.93
N GLY A 161 17.50 -8.08 4.48
CA GLY A 161 16.41 -7.39 5.16
C GLY A 161 16.55 -5.88 5.19
N THR A 162 15.40 -5.23 5.28
CA THR A 162 15.20 -3.82 5.60
C THR A 162 14.12 -3.72 6.67
N THR A 163 13.88 -2.54 7.23
CA THR A 163 12.81 -2.33 8.22
C THR A 163 11.42 -2.68 7.68
N ARG A 164 11.22 -2.72 6.36
CA ARG A 164 9.90 -3.00 5.75
C ARG A 164 9.79 -4.35 5.05
N ARG A 165 10.89 -5.11 4.98
CA ARG A 165 10.95 -6.31 4.15
C ARG A 165 12.06 -7.24 4.57
N LEU A 166 11.76 -8.53 4.65
CA LEU A 166 12.74 -9.62 4.76
C LEU A 166 12.62 -10.51 3.52
N VAL A 167 13.76 -10.93 2.96
CA VAL A 167 13.85 -11.66 1.70
C VAL A 167 14.82 -12.82 1.85
N ALA A 168 14.43 -14.01 1.38
CA ALA A 168 15.25 -15.23 1.37
C ALA A 168 15.25 -15.94 0.01
#